data_AF-A0AAU5VJL6-F1
#
_entry.id   AF-A0AAU5VJL6-F1
#
_cell.length_a   1.000
_cell.length_b   1.000
_cell.length_c   1.000
_cell.angle_alpha   90.00
_cell.angle_beta   90.00
_cell.angle_gamma   90.00
#
_symmetry.space_group_name_H-M   'P 1'
#
loop_
_entity.id
_entity.type
_entity.pdbx_description
1 polymer ?
#
loop_
_entity_poly.entity_id
_entity_poly.type
_entity_poly.pdbx_seq_one_letter_code
_entity_poly.pdbx_strand_id
1 'polypeptide(L)'
;MRISQSPPARGVLRVLVLLATLLGLAAPPAAHASATAAPFKVLALYNGTWDAAHISFVHEANDWFPKQAAANGFTYTASNNWDLLGNGGVNAYQVVLFLDDLPQTSAQRAGFEQYMRAGGGWMGFHVSAFTTDAQSWSWYHNQFLGSGNFTSNTWGPTTAVLKAEDRAHPSTVNLPATFTSSVSEWYSWSNDLRQNPDIRVLASVDPSSFPLGTDPNQTWYSGYYPVLWTNTKYRMLYANFGHNAMDYATNTTLSSTFASTAQNRFLLDGLKWLGGADTPVPPTDPISETAWYSLAGSGNGTCVDARSAGTANGTAVQQYTCNGTQAQQFQFRSTDSGYTRIALRMNPQQVVDVTDRSTADNAPLQLWSWSNGQNQQWQPVKESSGRYHFVARHSGKCLSAAASAANSVQLTQRGCDGSAAQSFALTAQP
;
A
#
# COMPACT_ATOMS: atom_id res chain seq x y z
N MET A 1 14.16 -90.78 53.84
CA MET A 1 13.98 -90.28 55.23
C MET A 1 14.41 -88.82 55.25
N ARG A 2 13.48 -87.92 55.59
CA ARG A 2 13.60 -86.48 55.94
C ARG A 2 14.37 -85.49 55.03
N ILE A 3 13.61 -84.43 54.76
CA ILE A 3 13.80 -83.13 54.08
C ILE A 3 14.88 -82.25 54.72
N SER A 4 15.47 -81.32 53.92
CA SER A 4 15.79 -79.89 54.24
C SER A 4 17.21 -79.47 53.82
N GLN A 5 17.58 -78.28 53.31
CA GLN A 5 16.99 -77.12 52.63
C GLN A 5 18.20 -76.33 52.03
N SER A 6 18.06 -75.60 50.92
CA SER A 6 18.98 -74.50 50.53
C SER A 6 18.24 -73.43 49.68
N PRO A 7 18.61 -72.13 49.75
CA PRO A 7 17.79 -70.97 49.34
C PRO A 7 18.11 -70.42 47.92
N PRO A 8 17.43 -69.34 47.42
CA PRO A 8 16.99 -69.28 46.02
C PRO A 8 17.89 -68.50 45.05
N ALA A 9 17.80 -68.87 43.77
CA ALA A 9 18.30 -68.12 42.62
C ALA A 9 17.21 -67.19 42.04
N ARG A 10 17.59 -65.95 41.68
CA ARG A 10 16.71 -64.99 40.99
C ARG A 10 16.51 -65.42 39.53
N GLY A 11 15.25 -65.62 39.14
CA GLY A 11 14.83 -66.03 37.81
C GLY A 11 14.81 -64.89 36.79
N VAL A 12 15.29 -65.20 35.59
CA VAL A 12 15.06 -64.48 34.33
C VAL A 12 13.94 -65.21 33.60
N LEU A 13 12.88 -64.53 33.14
CA LEU A 13 11.90 -65.17 32.27
C LEU A 13 11.10 -64.22 31.36
N ARG A 14 11.25 -64.49 30.04
CA ARG A 14 10.30 -64.33 28.90
C ARG A 14 9.97 -62.89 28.45
N VAL A 15 9.77 -62.58 27.17
CA VAL A 15 8.81 -63.16 26.21
C VAL A 15 9.28 -62.94 24.74
N LEU A 16 8.76 -63.77 23.84
CA LEU A 16 9.11 -64.02 22.43
C LEU A 16 7.89 -63.67 21.54
N VAL A 17 8.13 -63.25 20.29
CA VAL A 17 7.27 -63.28 19.06
C VAL A 17 6.20 -62.18 18.84
N LEU A 18 6.31 -61.40 17.75
CA LEU A 18 5.52 -61.54 16.49
C LEU A 18 5.86 -60.44 15.45
N LEU A 19 6.18 -60.88 14.23
CA LEU A 19 6.39 -60.07 13.03
C LEU A 19 5.05 -59.97 12.28
N ALA A 20 4.55 -58.76 12.02
CA ALA A 20 3.39 -58.53 11.15
C ALA A 20 3.64 -57.30 10.26
N THR A 21 3.54 -57.53 8.96
CA THR A 21 3.66 -56.61 7.83
C THR A 21 2.64 -55.48 7.87
N LEU A 22 3.09 -54.24 7.65
CA LEU A 22 2.22 -53.08 7.37
C LEU A 22 2.66 -52.44 6.04
N LEU A 23 1.83 -52.63 5.00
CA LEU A 23 1.85 -51.82 3.79
C LEU A 23 1.58 -50.36 4.19
N GLY A 24 2.52 -49.46 3.91
CA GLY A 24 2.32 -48.03 4.04
C GLY A 24 1.38 -47.53 2.94
N LEU A 25 0.11 -47.33 3.29
CA LEU A 25 -0.78 -46.44 2.53
C LEU A 25 -0.29 -45.01 2.76
N ALA A 26 0.44 -44.46 1.79
CA ALA A 26 0.73 -43.03 1.76
C ALA A 26 -0.58 -42.27 1.53
N ALA A 27 -1.12 -41.67 2.60
CA ALA A 27 -2.19 -40.69 2.46
C ALA A 27 -1.65 -39.51 1.63
N PRO A 28 -2.36 -39.02 0.60
CA PRO A 28 -1.96 -37.81 -0.09
C PRO A 28 -1.92 -36.66 0.92
N PRO A 29 -0.96 -35.72 0.81
CA PRO A 29 -0.91 -34.57 1.70
C PRO A 29 -2.24 -33.82 1.58
N ALA A 30 -2.88 -33.58 2.73
CA ALA A 30 -4.07 -32.75 2.78
C ALA A 30 -3.73 -31.40 2.13
N ALA A 31 -4.52 -31.03 1.12
CA ALA A 31 -4.47 -29.71 0.54
C ALA A 31 -4.69 -28.72 1.68
N HIS A 32 -3.63 -27.99 2.04
CA HIS A 32 -3.74 -26.88 2.97
C HIS A 32 -4.48 -25.78 2.21
N ALA A 33 -5.81 -25.77 2.33
CA ALA A 33 -6.58 -24.58 2.01
C ALA A 33 -6.01 -23.46 2.89
N SER A 34 -5.29 -22.51 2.27
CA SER A 34 -4.89 -21.30 2.97
C SER A 34 -6.16 -20.60 3.41
N ALA A 35 -6.48 -20.70 4.71
CA ALA A 35 -7.52 -19.90 5.30
C ALA A 35 -7.12 -18.43 5.11
N THR A 36 -7.90 -17.69 4.33
CA THR A 36 -7.72 -16.25 4.21
C THR A 36 -7.83 -15.63 5.59
N ALA A 37 -6.82 -14.86 6.01
CA ALA A 37 -6.81 -14.20 7.32
C ALA A 37 -8.10 -13.40 7.51
N ALA A 38 -8.66 -13.45 8.72
CA ALA A 38 -9.87 -12.70 9.04
C ALA A 38 -9.61 -11.19 8.88
N PRO A 39 -10.56 -10.41 8.32
CA PRO A 39 -10.36 -8.99 8.10
C PRO A 39 -10.25 -8.23 9.42
N PHE A 40 -9.43 -7.18 9.46
CA PHE A 40 -9.37 -6.26 10.61
C PHE A 40 -10.55 -5.28 10.58
N LYS A 41 -10.93 -4.75 11.73
CA LYS A 41 -12.11 -3.88 11.88
C LYS A 41 -11.71 -2.41 11.99
N VAL A 42 -12.36 -1.59 11.18
CA VAL A 42 -12.20 -0.14 11.15
C VAL A 42 -13.49 0.53 11.63
N LEU A 43 -13.37 1.43 12.61
CA LEU A 43 -14.44 2.33 13.05
C LEU A 43 -14.12 3.74 12.60
N ALA A 44 -15.01 4.39 11.85
CA ALA A 44 -14.93 5.82 11.56
C ALA A 44 -15.87 6.60 12.49
N LEU A 45 -15.31 7.55 13.23
CA LEU A 45 -16.03 8.52 14.02
C LEU A 45 -16.13 9.84 13.24
N TYR A 46 -17.33 10.41 13.23
CA TYR A 46 -17.62 11.67 12.56
C TYR A 46 -18.72 12.44 13.30
N ASN A 47 -18.89 13.72 13.01
CA ASN A 47 -19.98 14.53 13.52
C ASN A 47 -20.94 14.91 12.38
N GLY A 48 -20.41 15.42 11.27
CA GLY A 48 -21.16 15.80 10.09
C GLY A 48 -22.03 17.04 10.29
N THR A 49 -21.54 18.04 11.03
CA THR A 49 -22.38 19.15 11.52
C THR A 49 -21.91 20.56 11.19
N TRP A 50 -20.60 20.84 11.07
CA TRP A 50 -20.10 22.22 11.13
C TRP A 50 -19.92 22.91 9.78
N ASP A 51 -19.01 22.40 8.94
CA ASP A 51 -18.68 22.99 7.65
C ASP A 51 -19.15 22.07 6.51
N ALA A 52 -19.72 22.68 5.46
CA ALA A 52 -20.30 21.96 4.35
C ALA A 52 -19.29 21.11 3.57
N ALA A 53 -18.03 21.54 3.48
CA ALA A 53 -16.98 20.79 2.81
C ALA A 53 -16.50 19.60 3.65
N HIS A 54 -16.42 19.75 4.98
CA HIS A 54 -16.15 18.62 5.87
C HIS A 54 -17.29 17.59 5.83
N ILE A 55 -18.54 18.03 5.85
CA ILE A 55 -19.71 17.16 5.71
C ILE A 55 -19.68 16.42 4.37
N SER A 56 -19.32 17.13 3.29
CA SER A 56 -19.14 16.55 1.96
C SER A 56 -18.07 15.45 1.97
N PHE A 57 -16.93 15.69 2.60
CA PHE A 57 -15.88 14.67 2.79
C PHE A 57 -16.40 13.46 3.58
N VAL A 58 -17.12 13.67 4.70
CA VAL A 58 -17.69 12.59 5.51
C VAL A 58 -18.63 11.71 4.71
N HIS A 59 -19.51 12.30 3.90
CA HIS A 59 -20.41 11.54 3.02
C HIS A 59 -19.61 10.69 2.03
N GLU A 60 -18.61 11.28 1.35
CA GLU A 60 -17.77 10.52 0.44
C GLU A 60 -17.00 9.39 1.14
N ALA A 61 -16.45 9.63 2.33
CA ALA A 61 -15.70 8.64 3.08
C ALA A 61 -16.59 7.45 3.47
N ASN A 62 -17.80 7.74 3.96
CA ASN A 62 -18.78 6.73 4.32
C ASN A 62 -19.32 5.95 3.11
N ASP A 63 -19.26 6.50 1.91
CA ASP A 63 -19.59 5.80 0.66
C ASP A 63 -18.42 5.02 0.06
N TRP A 64 -17.20 5.53 0.22
CA TRP A 64 -16.01 5.01 -0.46
C TRP A 64 -15.36 3.87 0.32
N PHE A 65 -15.12 4.02 1.63
CA PHE A 65 -14.43 3.00 2.42
C PHE A 65 -15.13 1.62 2.40
N PRO A 66 -16.47 1.52 2.52
CA PRO A 66 -17.16 0.23 2.40
C PRO A 66 -16.90 -0.48 1.06
N LYS A 67 -16.80 0.27 -0.05
CA LYS A 67 -16.53 -0.27 -1.39
C LYS A 67 -15.10 -0.81 -1.50
N GLN A 68 -14.16 -0.30 -0.71
CA GLN A 68 -12.78 -0.77 -0.68
C GLN A 68 -12.53 -1.90 0.32
N ALA A 69 -13.38 -2.03 1.33
CA ALA A 69 -13.15 -2.82 2.53
C ALA A 69 -12.78 -4.29 2.24
N ALA A 70 -13.64 -5.00 1.51
CA ALA A 70 -13.44 -6.42 1.23
C ALA A 70 -12.16 -6.69 0.42
N ALA A 71 -11.89 -5.89 -0.61
CA ALA A 71 -10.70 -6.02 -1.46
C ALA A 71 -9.39 -5.70 -0.72
N ASN A 72 -9.48 -5.04 0.43
CA ASN A 72 -8.32 -4.59 1.20
C ASN A 72 -8.24 -5.24 2.59
N GLY A 73 -9.05 -6.27 2.85
CA GLY A 73 -8.94 -7.09 4.06
C GLY A 73 -9.42 -6.40 5.34
N PHE A 74 -10.41 -5.50 5.24
CA PHE A 74 -11.01 -4.88 6.42
C PHE A 74 -12.54 -4.84 6.37
N THR A 75 -13.17 -4.58 7.52
CA THR A 75 -14.58 -4.20 7.63
C THR A 75 -14.68 -2.74 8.08
N TYR A 76 -15.68 -2.02 7.58
CA TYR A 76 -15.89 -0.61 7.92
C TYR A 76 -17.20 -0.42 8.70
N THR A 77 -17.14 0.35 9.78
CA THR A 77 -18.31 0.81 10.53
C THR A 77 -18.19 2.31 10.74
N ALA A 78 -19.23 3.07 10.44
CA ALA A 78 -19.27 4.50 10.69
C ALA A 78 -20.21 4.80 11.85
N SER A 79 -19.85 5.74 12.72
CA SER A 79 -20.68 6.15 13.85
C SER A 79 -20.47 7.62 14.19
N ASN A 80 -21.56 8.30 14.55
CA ASN A 80 -21.51 9.61 15.19
C ASN A 80 -21.53 9.53 16.73
N ASN A 81 -21.48 8.32 17.29
CA ASN A 81 -21.45 8.11 18.73
C ASN A 81 -20.01 8.17 19.26
N TRP A 82 -19.55 9.37 19.59
CA TRP A 82 -18.23 9.59 20.17
C TRP A 82 -18.06 8.98 21.57
N ASP A 83 -19.15 8.65 22.28
CA ASP A 83 -19.08 8.02 23.61
C ASP A 83 -18.48 6.61 23.56
N LEU A 84 -18.37 6.01 22.37
CA LEU A 84 -17.61 4.78 22.14
C LEU A 84 -16.15 4.89 22.60
N LEU A 85 -15.57 6.10 22.58
CA LEU A 85 -14.23 6.33 23.13
C LEU A 85 -14.25 6.22 24.66
N GLY A 86 -15.17 6.91 25.31
CA GLY A 86 -15.23 6.99 26.78
C GLY A 86 -15.69 5.70 27.46
N ASN A 87 -16.52 4.89 26.79
CA ASN A 87 -17.02 3.62 27.33
C ASN A 87 -16.22 2.38 26.86
N GLY A 88 -15.16 2.56 26.08
CA GLY A 88 -14.30 1.49 25.59
C GLY A 88 -14.86 0.70 24.40
N GLY A 89 -15.98 1.10 23.81
CA GLY A 89 -16.54 0.49 22.60
C GLY A 89 -15.57 0.47 21.41
N VAL A 90 -14.64 1.43 21.34
CA VAL A 90 -13.56 1.45 20.34
C VAL A 90 -12.59 0.26 20.43
N ASN A 91 -12.50 -0.42 21.57
CA ASN A 91 -11.59 -1.56 21.76
C ASN A 91 -11.98 -2.79 20.93
N ALA A 92 -13.19 -2.81 20.35
CA ALA A 92 -13.60 -3.85 19.41
C ALA A 92 -13.00 -3.68 18.01
N TYR A 93 -12.25 -2.59 17.76
CA TYR A 93 -11.73 -2.20 16.45
C TYR A 93 -10.21 -2.06 16.48
N GLN A 94 -9.55 -2.61 15.45
CA GLN A 94 -8.10 -2.48 15.28
C GLN A 94 -7.71 -1.08 14.82
N VAL A 95 -8.58 -0.38 14.10
CA VAL A 95 -8.32 0.99 13.63
C VAL A 95 -9.52 1.90 13.88
N VAL A 96 -9.26 3.10 14.40
CA VAL A 96 -10.24 4.18 14.54
C VAL A 96 -9.87 5.34 13.61
N LEU A 97 -10.83 5.82 12.82
CA LEU A 97 -10.69 7.00 11.96
C LEU A 97 -11.42 8.18 12.59
N PHE A 98 -10.82 9.36 12.55
CA PHE A 98 -11.51 10.63 12.87
C PHE A 98 -11.68 11.42 11.57
N LEU A 99 -12.90 11.45 11.04
CA LEU A 99 -13.15 12.04 9.72
C LEU A 99 -13.21 13.56 9.77
N ASP A 100 -13.93 14.16 10.71
CA ASP A 100 -14.21 15.61 10.69
C ASP A 100 -14.27 16.26 12.08
N ASP A 101 -13.84 15.56 13.13
CA ASP A 101 -13.86 16.07 14.50
C ASP A 101 -12.83 15.34 15.37
N LEU A 102 -12.76 15.69 16.64
CA LEU A 102 -11.90 15.12 17.66
C LEU A 102 -12.65 14.98 19.01
N PRO A 103 -12.09 14.24 19.99
CA PRO A 103 -12.73 14.03 21.29
C PRO A 103 -13.00 15.32 22.07
N GLN A 104 -14.26 15.57 22.40
CA GLN A 104 -14.71 16.83 23.00
C GLN A 104 -14.78 16.76 24.53
N THR A 105 -15.17 15.62 25.11
CA THR A 105 -15.31 15.47 26.57
C THR A 105 -14.08 14.83 27.21
N SER A 106 -13.86 15.05 28.51
CA SER A 106 -12.74 14.44 29.25
C SER A 106 -12.77 12.90 29.19
N ALA A 107 -13.95 12.30 29.21
CA ALA A 107 -14.12 10.85 29.09
C ALA A 107 -13.70 10.35 27.69
N GLN A 108 -14.11 11.03 26.63
CA GLN A 108 -13.72 10.67 25.26
C GLN A 108 -12.21 10.84 25.05
N ARG A 109 -11.62 11.93 25.58
CA ARG A 109 -10.19 12.20 25.54
C ARG A 109 -9.37 11.12 26.24
N ALA A 110 -9.75 10.76 27.47
CA ALA A 110 -9.09 9.72 28.25
C ALA A 110 -9.22 8.34 27.60
N GLY A 111 -10.41 8.01 27.10
CA GLY A 111 -10.66 6.74 26.39
C GLY A 111 -9.85 6.61 25.10
N PHE A 112 -9.73 7.69 24.32
CA PHE A 112 -8.88 7.71 23.13
C PHE A 112 -7.40 7.53 23.49
N GLU A 113 -6.92 8.25 24.51
CA GLU A 113 -5.54 8.10 24.98
C GLU A 113 -5.24 6.66 25.42
N GLN A 114 -6.16 6.03 26.16
CA GLN A 114 -6.05 4.63 26.57
C GLN A 114 -6.00 3.68 25.36
N TYR A 115 -6.87 3.89 24.37
CA TYR A 115 -6.89 3.10 23.13
C TYR A 115 -5.54 3.16 22.40
N MET A 116 -4.98 4.37 22.23
CA MET A 116 -3.68 4.53 21.56
C MET A 116 -2.53 3.93 22.37
N ARG A 117 -2.53 4.06 23.70
CA ARG A 117 -1.53 3.44 24.58
C ARG A 117 -1.61 1.91 24.59
N ALA A 118 -2.78 1.34 24.32
CA ALA A 118 -2.99 -0.10 24.19
C ALA A 118 -2.59 -0.66 22.81
N GLY A 119 -2.08 0.18 21.89
CA GLY A 119 -1.62 -0.22 20.57
C GLY A 119 -2.71 -0.20 19.49
N GLY A 120 -3.84 0.47 19.74
CA GLY A 120 -4.85 0.75 18.73
C GLY A 120 -4.29 1.54 17.55
N GLY A 121 -4.82 1.30 16.35
CA GLY A 121 -4.49 2.04 15.15
C GLY A 121 -5.35 3.28 15.00
N TRP A 122 -4.78 4.40 14.55
CA TRP A 122 -5.55 5.62 14.29
C TRP A 122 -5.18 6.31 12.99
N MET A 123 -6.18 6.84 12.29
CA MET A 123 -5.99 7.78 11.19
C MET A 123 -6.90 9.00 11.37
N GLY A 124 -6.30 10.18 11.47
CA GLY A 124 -7.05 11.44 11.53
C GLY A 124 -6.94 12.24 10.26
N PHE A 125 -8.01 12.96 9.96
CA PHE A 125 -8.14 13.79 8.77
C PHE A 125 -8.31 15.24 9.15
N HIS A 126 -7.53 16.10 8.48
CA HIS A 126 -7.76 17.54 8.40
C HIS A 126 -8.03 18.20 9.76
N VAL A 127 -9.27 18.61 10.01
CA VAL A 127 -9.73 19.29 11.24
C VAL A 127 -9.59 18.46 12.50
N SER A 128 -9.41 17.13 12.41
CA SER A 128 -9.17 16.28 13.59
C SER A 128 -7.92 16.70 14.37
N ALA A 129 -6.97 17.41 13.75
CA ALA A 129 -5.78 17.96 14.42
C ALA A 129 -5.90 19.44 14.80
N PHE A 130 -6.98 20.12 14.40
CA PHE A 130 -7.14 21.55 14.59
C PHE A 130 -7.24 21.92 16.08
N THR A 131 -6.50 22.96 16.48
CA THR A 131 -6.67 23.66 17.74
C THR A 131 -5.98 25.02 17.68
N THR A 132 -6.48 25.99 18.43
CA THR A 132 -5.79 27.25 18.73
C THR A 132 -5.23 27.28 20.15
N ASP A 133 -5.52 26.26 20.96
CA ASP A 133 -4.98 26.06 22.31
C ASP A 133 -4.55 24.60 22.50
N ALA A 134 -3.35 24.29 22.02
CA ALA A 134 -2.71 23.00 22.17
C ALA A 134 -2.45 22.63 23.64
N GLN A 135 -2.43 23.59 24.57
CA GLN A 135 -2.22 23.28 25.99
C GLN A 135 -3.48 22.70 26.65
N SER A 136 -4.67 23.07 26.16
CA SER A 136 -5.96 22.52 26.64
C SER A 136 -6.03 20.99 26.57
N TRP A 137 -5.27 20.38 25.65
CA TRP A 137 -5.06 18.94 25.58
C TRP A 137 -3.66 18.61 25.06
N SER A 138 -2.65 18.99 25.84
CA SER A 138 -1.24 18.92 25.46
C SER A 138 -0.77 17.54 25.02
N TRP A 139 -1.29 16.45 25.61
CA TRP A 139 -0.98 15.11 25.14
C TRP A 139 -1.37 14.91 23.66
N TYR A 140 -2.57 15.33 23.25
CA TYR A 140 -3.05 15.11 21.88
C TYR A 140 -2.29 15.96 20.87
N HIS A 141 -2.19 17.28 21.09
CA HIS A 141 -1.64 18.20 20.09
C HIS A 141 -0.11 18.31 20.13
N ASN A 142 0.52 18.28 21.30
CA ASN A 142 1.97 18.46 21.41
C ASN A 142 2.73 17.13 21.44
N GLN A 143 2.18 16.06 22.01
CA GLN A 143 2.88 14.78 22.12
C GLN A 143 2.46 13.77 21.07
N PHE A 144 1.16 13.52 20.89
CA PHE A 144 0.63 12.50 20.00
C PHE A 144 0.69 12.94 18.53
N LEU A 145 0.07 14.07 18.18
CA LEU A 145 0.18 14.65 16.83
C LEU A 145 1.53 15.31 16.60
N GLY A 146 2.07 15.98 17.61
CA GLY A 146 3.31 16.78 17.52
C GLY A 146 3.12 18.16 16.89
N SER A 147 1.94 18.46 16.33
CA SER A 147 1.67 19.67 15.54
C SER A 147 1.62 20.96 16.35
N GLY A 148 1.18 20.91 17.60
CA GLY A 148 0.89 22.12 18.36
C GLY A 148 -0.35 22.85 17.82
N ASN A 149 -0.28 24.17 17.72
CA ASN A 149 -1.40 25.01 17.30
C ASN A 149 -1.50 25.09 15.77
N PHE A 150 -2.73 25.24 15.27
CA PHE A 150 -2.98 25.76 13.93
C PHE A 150 -2.32 27.14 13.78
N THR A 151 -1.68 27.38 12.63
CA THR A 151 -1.01 28.67 12.33
C THR A 151 -1.65 29.39 11.15
N SER A 152 -1.85 28.69 10.03
CA SER A 152 -2.47 29.25 8.83
C SER A 152 -2.97 28.14 7.92
N ASN A 153 -3.81 28.50 6.95
CA ASN A 153 -4.37 27.61 5.94
C ASN A 153 -4.23 28.22 4.54
N THR A 154 -4.42 27.39 3.51
CA THR A 154 -4.69 27.84 2.14
C THR A 154 -6.20 27.92 1.90
N TRP A 155 -6.71 28.91 1.16
CA TRP A 155 -8.13 28.99 0.81
C TRP A 155 -8.38 29.10 -0.69
N GLY A 156 -9.61 28.76 -1.09
CA GLY A 156 -9.94 28.33 -2.43
C GLY A 156 -9.26 27.00 -2.75
N PRO A 157 -9.77 25.88 -2.18
CA PRO A 157 -9.13 24.56 -2.22
C PRO A 157 -8.61 24.17 -3.60
N THR A 158 -7.37 23.68 -3.67
CA THR A 158 -6.74 23.19 -4.89
C THR A 158 -6.06 21.85 -4.66
N THR A 159 -5.66 21.18 -5.74
CA THR A 159 -4.69 20.11 -5.63
C THR A 159 -3.32 20.68 -5.24
N ALA A 160 -2.46 19.82 -4.68
CA ALA A 160 -1.04 20.10 -4.46
C ALA A 160 -0.22 18.95 -5.05
N VAL A 161 0.96 19.24 -5.59
CA VAL A 161 1.99 18.24 -5.82
C VAL A 161 2.64 17.96 -4.46
N LEU A 162 2.59 16.71 -4.02
CA LEU A 162 3.17 16.27 -2.77
C LEU A 162 4.43 15.48 -3.03
N LYS A 163 5.46 15.70 -2.23
CA LYS A 163 6.69 14.92 -2.21
C LYS A 163 6.57 13.83 -1.15
N ALA A 164 6.77 12.57 -1.53
CA ALA A 164 6.88 11.47 -0.58
C ALA A 164 8.26 11.53 0.10
N GLU A 165 8.31 12.09 1.31
CA GLU A 165 9.55 12.32 2.08
C GLU A 165 10.17 11.01 2.56
N ASP A 166 9.32 10.04 2.90
CA ASP A 166 9.75 8.72 3.31
C ASP A 166 8.98 7.67 2.52
N ARG A 167 9.69 6.97 1.63
CA ARG A 167 9.12 5.91 0.79
C ARG A 167 9.44 4.51 1.31
N ALA A 168 10.00 4.40 2.51
CA ALA A 168 10.20 3.11 3.18
C ALA A 168 9.04 2.76 4.12
N HIS A 169 8.19 3.74 4.49
CA HIS A 169 7.04 3.47 5.33
C HIS A 169 5.99 2.64 4.58
N PRO A 170 5.34 1.66 5.24
CA PRO A 170 4.29 0.85 4.62
C PRO A 170 3.17 1.62 3.94
N SER A 171 2.80 2.80 4.45
CA SER A 171 1.73 3.63 3.86
C SER A 171 2.18 4.44 2.62
N THR A 172 3.47 4.51 2.32
CA THR A 172 4.03 5.35 1.24
C THR A 172 4.93 4.58 0.28
N VAL A 173 5.26 3.32 0.57
CA VAL A 173 6.18 2.50 -0.25
C VAL A 173 5.71 2.32 -1.70
N ASN A 174 4.40 2.34 -1.92
CA ASN A 174 3.80 2.20 -3.25
C ASN A 174 3.45 3.56 -3.88
N LEU A 175 3.90 4.68 -3.31
CA LEU A 175 3.72 6.00 -3.88
C LEU A 175 4.90 6.38 -4.79
N PRO A 176 4.67 7.22 -5.81
CA PRO A 176 5.77 7.84 -6.55
C PRO A 176 6.60 8.78 -5.66
N ALA A 177 7.74 9.25 -6.15
CA ALA A 177 8.53 10.27 -5.45
C ALA A 177 7.76 11.58 -5.23
N THR A 178 6.93 11.94 -6.21
CA THR A 178 6.01 13.07 -6.16
C THR A 178 4.66 12.65 -6.74
N PHE A 179 3.56 13.08 -6.14
CA PHE A 179 2.22 12.75 -6.61
C PHE A 179 1.25 13.90 -6.39
N THR A 180 0.24 14.05 -7.26
CA THR A 180 -0.78 15.08 -7.09
C THR A 180 -1.88 14.60 -6.15
N SER A 181 -2.19 15.39 -5.13
CA SER A 181 -3.29 15.15 -4.20
C SER A 181 -4.65 15.36 -4.88
N SER A 182 -5.72 14.96 -4.19
CA SER A 182 -7.04 15.52 -4.47
C SER A 182 -7.10 16.99 -4.07
N VAL A 183 -8.17 17.68 -4.46
CA VAL A 183 -8.42 19.06 -4.02
C VAL A 183 -8.64 19.08 -2.50
N SER A 184 -7.96 19.99 -1.81
CA SER A 184 -8.18 20.23 -0.38
C SER A 184 -7.78 21.65 0.01
N GLU A 185 -8.32 22.11 1.14
CA GLU A 185 -7.67 23.10 1.98
C GLU A 185 -6.48 22.44 2.71
N TRP A 186 -5.38 23.18 2.91
CA TRP A 186 -4.17 22.72 3.58
C TRP A 186 -3.88 23.54 4.83
N TYR A 187 -3.48 22.90 5.94
CA TYR A 187 -3.13 23.54 7.22
C TYR A 187 -1.63 23.50 7.51
N SER A 188 -1.19 24.51 8.24
CA SER A 188 0.15 24.62 8.80
C SER A 188 0.08 24.71 10.32
N TRP A 189 1.17 24.28 10.96
CA TRP A 189 1.24 24.03 12.39
C TRP A 189 2.38 24.82 13.04
N SER A 190 2.22 25.15 14.31
CA SER A 190 3.18 25.99 15.04
C SER A 190 4.50 25.26 15.33
N ASN A 191 4.44 23.93 15.51
CA ASN A 191 5.63 23.14 15.78
C ASN A 191 6.27 22.67 14.47
N ASP A 192 7.59 22.83 14.35
CA ASP A 192 8.34 22.20 13.27
C ASP A 192 8.48 20.70 13.52
N LEU A 193 7.64 19.91 12.84
CA LEU A 193 7.60 18.45 12.97
C LEU A 193 8.95 17.77 12.70
N ARG A 194 9.86 18.40 11.94
CA ARG A 194 11.19 17.85 11.66
C ARG A 194 12.12 17.86 12.88
N GLN A 195 11.81 18.68 13.88
CA GLN A 195 12.58 18.78 15.13
C GLN A 195 12.12 17.76 16.17
N ASN A 196 10.98 17.10 15.97
CA ASN A 196 10.48 16.09 16.88
C ASN A 196 11.01 14.70 16.46
N PRO A 197 11.88 14.05 17.25
CA PRO A 197 12.49 12.76 16.88
C PRO A 197 11.47 11.60 16.84
N ASP A 198 10.30 11.78 17.44
CA ASP A 198 9.22 10.81 17.40
C ASP A 198 8.33 10.96 16.15
N ILE A 199 8.49 12.04 15.38
CA ILE A 199 7.69 12.30 14.19
C ILE A 199 8.48 11.93 12.95
N ARG A 200 7.85 11.14 12.09
CA ARG A 200 8.33 10.84 10.74
C ARG A 200 7.39 11.47 9.73
N VAL A 201 7.87 12.49 9.02
CA VAL A 201 7.13 13.10 7.91
C VAL A 201 7.11 12.12 6.74
N LEU A 202 5.90 11.82 6.25
CA LEU A 202 5.67 10.86 5.19
C LEU A 202 5.49 11.56 3.83
N ALA A 203 4.84 12.73 3.83
CA ALA A 203 4.79 13.60 2.67
C ALA A 203 4.68 15.08 3.05
N SER A 204 5.21 15.93 2.18
CA SER A 204 5.19 17.38 2.29
C SER A 204 4.69 18.01 0.98
N VAL A 205 4.28 19.27 1.02
CA VAL A 205 3.98 20.05 -0.20
C VAL A 205 5.28 20.26 -0.99
N ASP A 206 5.29 19.83 -2.25
CA ASP A 206 6.40 20.07 -3.17
C ASP A 206 6.45 21.55 -3.59
N PRO A 207 7.64 22.17 -3.70
CA PRO A 207 7.76 23.57 -4.09
C PRO A 207 7.13 23.95 -5.43
N SER A 208 6.93 23.00 -6.35
CA SER A 208 6.22 23.22 -7.61
C SER A 208 4.73 23.57 -7.44
N SER A 209 4.17 23.36 -6.24
CA SER A 209 2.79 23.70 -5.93
C SER A 209 2.57 25.19 -5.62
N PHE A 210 3.64 25.97 -5.44
CA PHE A 210 3.48 27.38 -5.08
C PHE A 210 3.30 28.28 -6.31
N PRO A 211 2.42 29.30 -6.25
CA PRO A 211 1.52 29.61 -5.12
C PRO A 211 0.41 28.56 -4.94
N LEU A 212 0.16 28.17 -3.68
CA LEU A 212 -0.85 27.17 -3.31
C LEU A 212 -2.04 27.85 -2.61
N GLY A 213 -3.25 27.60 -3.12
CA GLY A 213 -4.45 28.37 -2.78
C GLY A 213 -4.76 29.43 -3.84
N THR A 214 -6.02 29.86 -3.90
CA THR A 214 -6.49 30.88 -4.85
C THR A 214 -7.00 32.15 -4.18
N ASP A 215 -7.24 32.13 -2.86
CA ASP A 215 -7.53 33.34 -2.08
C ASP A 215 -6.23 34.10 -1.75
N PRO A 216 -6.07 35.36 -2.19
CA PRO A 216 -4.86 36.14 -1.94
C PRO A 216 -4.46 36.30 -0.46
N ASN A 217 -5.42 36.23 0.47
CA ASN A 217 -5.14 36.36 1.91
C ASN A 217 -4.80 35.02 2.58
N GLN A 218 -5.02 33.91 1.88
CA GLN A 218 -4.80 32.54 2.35
C GLN A 218 -4.14 31.74 1.22
N THR A 219 -3.04 32.28 0.69
CA THR A 219 -2.19 31.62 -0.31
C THR A 219 -0.80 31.42 0.28
N TRP A 220 -0.25 30.22 0.13
CA TRP A 220 1.15 29.97 0.46
C TRP A 220 2.03 30.20 -0.77
N TYR A 221 3.09 30.99 -0.63
CA TYR A 221 4.00 31.33 -1.74
C TYR A 221 5.34 30.59 -1.67
N SER A 222 5.68 30.05 -0.50
CA SER A 222 6.91 29.29 -0.26
C SER A 222 6.83 28.66 1.13
N GLY A 223 7.62 27.62 1.39
CA GLY A 223 7.78 27.04 2.72
C GLY A 223 7.94 25.53 2.69
N TYR A 224 8.02 24.94 3.87
CA TYR A 224 8.01 23.49 4.04
C TYR A 224 6.77 23.11 4.86
N TYR A 225 5.84 22.41 4.24
CA TYR A 225 4.55 22.06 4.85
C TYR A 225 4.40 20.54 4.89
N PRO A 226 4.68 19.89 6.04
CA PRO A 226 4.39 18.47 6.20
C PRO A 226 2.88 18.27 6.27
N VAL A 227 2.35 17.41 5.40
CA VAL A 227 0.90 17.21 5.27
C VAL A 227 0.47 15.77 5.55
N LEU A 228 1.40 14.80 5.48
CA LEU A 228 1.18 13.43 5.94
C LEU A 228 2.31 13.06 6.89
N TRP A 229 2.00 12.53 8.08
CA TRP A 229 3.03 12.06 9.00
C TRP A 229 2.53 10.95 9.94
N THR A 230 3.49 10.31 10.61
CA THR A 230 3.25 9.37 11.70
C THR A 230 4.08 9.76 12.92
N ASN A 231 3.55 9.50 14.11
CA ASN A 231 4.31 9.48 15.35
C ASN A 231 4.73 8.04 15.66
N THR A 232 6.04 7.76 15.66
CA THR A 232 6.59 6.41 15.77
C THR A 232 6.36 5.75 17.12
N LYS A 233 5.90 6.50 18.14
CA LYS A 233 5.47 5.95 19.43
C LYS A 233 4.09 5.28 19.37
N TYR A 234 3.34 5.50 18.30
CA TYR A 234 1.96 5.03 18.15
C TYR A 234 1.74 4.42 16.77
N ARG A 235 0.71 3.57 16.64
CA ARG A 235 0.18 3.17 15.32
C ARG A 235 -0.77 4.26 14.84
N MET A 236 -0.21 5.34 14.30
CA MET A 236 -1.02 6.50 13.91
C MET A 236 -0.59 7.07 12.57
N LEU A 237 -1.54 7.58 11.81
CA LEU A 237 -1.33 8.40 10.63
C LEU A 237 -2.15 9.68 10.76
N TYR A 238 -1.55 10.81 10.42
CA TYR A 238 -2.31 12.02 10.19
C TYR A 238 -2.28 12.37 8.70
N ALA A 239 -3.45 12.69 8.14
CA ALA A 239 -3.62 13.17 6.79
C ALA A 239 -4.22 14.56 6.80
N ASN A 240 -3.51 15.54 6.25
CA ASN A 240 -3.98 16.92 6.29
C ASN A 240 -5.15 17.21 5.35
N PHE A 241 -5.39 16.39 4.33
CA PHE A 241 -6.55 16.53 3.45
C PHE A 241 -7.83 16.01 4.11
N GLY A 242 -8.99 16.50 3.64
CA GLY A 242 -10.30 16.11 4.16
C GLY A 242 -11.36 17.20 4.00
N HIS A 243 -11.21 18.06 2.99
CA HIS A 243 -12.05 19.23 2.76
C HIS A 243 -12.29 19.38 1.26
N ASN A 244 -13.52 19.12 0.80
CA ASN A 244 -13.85 19.29 -0.61
C ASN A 244 -13.93 20.79 -1.00
N ALA A 245 -13.72 21.11 -2.26
CA ALA A 245 -14.19 22.39 -2.78
C ALA A 245 -15.73 22.39 -2.80
N MET A 246 -16.32 23.48 -2.35
CA MET A 246 -17.77 23.67 -2.29
C MET A 246 -18.17 24.98 -2.96
N ASP A 247 -19.30 24.97 -3.64
CA ASP A 247 -20.08 26.19 -3.85
C ASP A 247 -20.97 26.37 -2.61
N TYR A 248 -20.56 27.27 -1.72
CA TYR A 248 -21.27 27.55 -0.48
C TYR A 248 -22.60 28.29 -0.69
N ALA A 249 -22.83 28.93 -1.84
CA ALA A 249 -24.09 29.60 -2.12
C ALA A 249 -25.20 28.58 -2.43
N THR A 250 -24.85 27.48 -3.11
CA THR A 250 -25.80 26.43 -3.49
C THR A 250 -25.65 25.16 -2.65
N ASN A 251 -24.67 25.11 -1.75
CA ASN A 251 -24.29 23.93 -0.97
C ASN A 251 -23.96 22.72 -1.86
N THR A 252 -23.23 22.96 -2.96
CA THR A 252 -22.89 21.94 -3.96
C THR A 252 -21.42 21.55 -3.87
N THR A 253 -21.14 20.25 -3.85
CA THR A 253 -19.78 19.71 -3.92
C THR A 253 -19.16 19.91 -5.30
N LEU A 254 -17.94 20.46 -5.34
CA LEU A 254 -17.20 20.77 -6.59
C LEU A 254 -15.98 19.88 -6.81
N SER A 255 -15.54 19.14 -5.79
CA SER A 255 -14.42 18.20 -5.88
C SER A 255 -14.66 16.96 -5.06
N SER A 256 -13.82 15.93 -5.26
CA SER A 256 -13.83 14.72 -4.45
C SER A 256 -12.50 14.52 -3.75
N THR A 257 -12.55 14.21 -2.45
CA THR A 257 -11.36 13.88 -1.65
C THR A 257 -10.73 12.57 -2.13
N PHE A 258 -11.49 11.69 -2.77
CA PHE A 258 -11.01 10.41 -3.29
C PHE A 258 -10.71 10.43 -4.80
N ALA A 259 -10.55 11.61 -5.41
CA ALA A 259 -10.25 11.74 -6.84
C ALA A 259 -8.81 11.29 -7.21
N SER A 260 -7.83 11.47 -6.32
CA SER A 260 -6.44 11.09 -6.57
C SER A 260 -6.17 9.62 -6.24
N THR A 261 -5.79 8.83 -7.24
CA THR A 261 -5.45 7.41 -7.03
C THR A 261 -4.20 7.23 -6.16
N ALA A 262 -3.20 8.10 -6.28
CA ALA A 262 -2.00 8.03 -5.44
C ALA A 262 -2.34 8.32 -3.97
N GLN A 263 -3.17 9.34 -3.71
CA GLN A 263 -3.67 9.62 -2.37
C GLN A 263 -4.49 8.44 -1.81
N ASN A 264 -5.37 7.86 -2.61
CA ASN A 264 -6.15 6.68 -2.21
C ASN A 264 -5.25 5.47 -1.90
N ARG A 265 -4.11 5.34 -2.60
CA ARG A 265 -3.13 4.29 -2.31
C ARG A 265 -2.51 4.48 -0.92
N PHE A 266 -2.14 5.71 -0.55
CA PHE A 266 -1.68 6.04 0.80
C PHE A 266 -2.72 5.63 1.86
N LEU A 267 -4.00 5.93 1.61
CA LEU A 267 -5.08 5.59 2.54
C LEU A 267 -5.20 4.07 2.75
N LEU A 268 -5.25 3.30 1.66
CA LEU A 268 -5.45 1.85 1.75
C LEU A 268 -4.23 1.11 2.32
N ASP A 269 -3.01 1.52 1.93
CA ASP A 269 -1.79 0.93 2.48
C ASP A 269 -1.60 1.33 3.95
N GLY A 270 -1.94 2.57 4.29
CA GLY A 270 -1.95 3.07 5.67
C GLY A 270 -2.93 2.31 6.56
N LEU A 271 -4.17 2.08 6.09
CA LEU A 271 -5.16 1.30 6.85
C LEU A 271 -4.70 -0.14 7.11
N LYS A 272 -4.10 -0.80 6.12
CA LYS A 272 -3.55 -2.16 6.29
C LYS A 272 -2.45 -2.20 7.34
N TRP A 273 -1.53 -1.23 7.29
CA TRP A 273 -0.49 -1.09 8.30
C TRP A 273 -1.05 -0.83 9.70
N LEU A 274 -2.01 0.09 9.84
CA LEU A 274 -2.69 0.36 11.11
C LEU A 274 -3.44 -0.87 11.65
N GLY A 275 -4.07 -1.64 10.75
CA GLY A 275 -4.80 -2.86 11.06
C GLY A 275 -3.93 -4.03 11.54
N GLY A 276 -2.61 -3.86 11.58
CA GLY A 276 -1.67 -4.86 12.05
C GLY A 276 -1.35 -5.93 11.02
N ALA A 277 -1.58 -5.67 9.72
CA ALA A 277 -0.98 -6.51 8.69
C ALA A 277 0.55 -6.44 8.88
N ASP A 278 1.20 -7.60 9.04
CA ASP A 278 2.64 -7.73 8.91
C ASP A 278 2.99 -7.32 7.48
N THR A 279 3.25 -6.04 7.26
CA THR A 279 3.80 -5.62 5.99
C THR A 279 5.20 -6.20 5.93
N PRO A 280 5.52 -7.02 4.90
CA PRO A 280 6.90 -7.42 4.64
C PRO A 280 7.74 -6.16 4.72
N VAL A 281 8.83 -6.19 5.50
CA VAL A 281 9.87 -5.17 5.39
C VAL A 281 10.16 -5.04 3.91
N PRO A 282 9.82 -3.92 3.24
CA PRO A 282 10.18 -3.78 1.85
C PRO A 282 11.71 -3.72 1.84
N PRO A 283 12.40 -4.60 1.09
CA PRO A 283 13.79 -4.34 0.76
C PRO A 283 13.85 -2.96 0.11
N THR A 284 14.91 -2.23 0.39
CA THR A 284 15.21 -0.92 -0.17
C THR A 284 14.89 -0.82 -1.68
N ASP A 285 14.33 0.33 -2.00
CA ASP A 285 13.97 0.92 -3.29
C ASP A 285 12.74 0.38 -4.05
N PRO A 286 11.69 1.22 -4.24
CA PRO A 286 10.72 1.02 -5.32
C PRO A 286 11.43 1.14 -6.67
N ILE A 287 10.87 0.51 -7.72
CA ILE A 287 11.37 0.69 -9.08
C ILE A 287 11.32 2.20 -9.40
N SER A 288 12.46 2.80 -9.71
CA SER A 288 12.54 4.22 -10.04
C SER A 288 11.85 4.50 -11.36
N GLU A 289 10.94 5.47 -11.39
CA GLU A 289 10.22 5.83 -12.62
C GLU A 289 11.10 6.59 -13.63
N THR A 290 12.27 7.07 -13.20
CA THR A 290 13.21 7.83 -14.03
C THR A 290 14.37 6.99 -14.54
N ALA A 291 14.62 5.81 -13.95
CA ALA A 291 15.69 4.92 -14.37
C ALA A 291 15.25 3.97 -15.50
N TRP A 292 16.24 3.53 -16.28
CA TRP A 292 16.10 2.42 -17.23
C TRP A 292 16.55 1.13 -16.58
N TYR A 293 15.91 0.02 -16.90
CA TYR A 293 16.21 -1.29 -16.31
C TYR A 293 16.31 -2.37 -17.37
N SER A 294 17.25 -3.29 -17.21
CA SER A 294 17.14 -4.61 -17.82
C SER A 294 16.39 -5.56 -16.87
N LEU A 295 15.61 -6.48 -17.44
CA LEU A 295 14.84 -7.48 -16.70
C LEU A 295 15.41 -8.86 -17.03
N ALA A 296 16.12 -9.49 -16.09
CA ALA A 296 16.72 -10.81 -16.28
C ALA A 296 15.89 -11.91 -15.59
N GLY A 297 15.46 -12.93 -16.33
CA GLY A 297 14.67 -14.05 -15.82
C GLY A 297 15.45 -14.94 -14.84
N SER A 298 14.78 -15.39 -13.76
CA SER A 298 15.39 -16.20 -12.70
C SER A 298 15.71 -17.62 -13.16
N GLY A 299 14.87 -18.19 -14.02
CA GLY A 299 15.02 -19.57 -14.48
C GLY A 299 16.14 -19.80 -15.49
N ASN A 300 16.55 -18.76 -16.24
CA ASN A 300 17.45 -18.93 -17.38
C ASN A 300 18.49 -17.81 -17.57
N GLY A 301 18.44 -16.73 -16.80
CA GLY A 301 19.39 -15.61 -16.89
C GLY A 301 19.29 -14.76 -18.16
N THR A 302 18.31 -15.01 -19.03
CA THR A 302 18.07 -14.22 -20.25
C THR A 302 17.29 -12.94 -19.93
N CYS A 303 17.47 -11.91 -20.75
CA CYS A 303 16.83 -10.63 -20.60
C CYS A 303 15.56 -10.53 -21.45
N VAL A 304 14.57 -9.77 -20.95
CA VAL A 304 13.44 -9.29 -21.77
C VAL A 304 13.99 -8.39 -22.88
N ASP A 305 13.55 -8.61 -24.11
CA ASP A 305 14.15 -8.07 -25.32
C ASP A 305 13.07 -7.73 -26.37
N ALA A 306 13.18 -6.56 -26.99
CA ALA A 306 12.41 -6.21 -28.17
C ALA A 306 13.04 -6.87 -29.40
N ARG A 307 12.34 -7.85 -30.01
CA ARG A 307 12.90 -8.68 -31.07
C ARG A 307 13.51 -7.84 -32.19
N SER A 308 14.77 -8.14 -32.52
CA SER A 308 15.54 -7.46 -33.57
C SER A 308 15.62 -5.94 -33.38
N ALA A 309 15.56 -5.46 -32.13
CA ALA A 309 15.51 -4.04 -31.78
C ALA A 309 14.33 -3.29 -32.44
N GLY A 310 13.23 -4.00 -32.70
CA GLY A 310 12.02 -3.43 -33.30
C GLY A 310 11.29 -2.45 -32.37
N THR A 311 10.70 -1.41 -32.97
CA THR A 311 9.91 -0.39 -32.26
C THR A 311 8.53 -0.17 -32.88
N ALA A 312 8.08 -1.10 -33.72
CA ALA A 312 6.76 -1.05 -34.35
C ALA A 312 5.75 -1.86 -33.53
N ASN A 313 4.48 -1.49 -33.65
CA ASN A 313 3.36 -2.30 -33.14
C ASN A 313 3.48 -3.74 -33.64
N GLY A 314 3.33 -4.71 -32.75
CA GLY A 314 3.48 -6.13 -33.06
C GLY A 314 4.92 -6.66 -32.95
N THR A 315 5.90 -5.83 -32.59
CA THR A 315 7.25 -6.34 -32.29
C THR A 315 7.17 -7.33 -31.14
N ALA A 316 7.59 -8.58 -31.36
CA ALA A 316 7.56 -9.59 -30.32
C ALA A 316 8.45 -9.19 -29.13
N VAL A 317 7.90 -9.29 -27.92
CA VAL A 317 8.70 -9.23 -26.69
C VAL A 317 9.23 -10.64 -26.45
N GLN A 318 10.54 -10.81 -26.49
CA GLN A 318 11.20 -12.12 -26.45
C GLN A 318 12.22 -12.18 -25.32
N GLN A 319 12.70 -13.39 -25.04
CA GLN A 319 13.84 -13.59 -24.17
C GLN A 319 15.08 -13.71 -25.04
N TYR A 320 16.15 -13.04 -24.64
CA TYR A 320 17.41 -13.05 -25.37
C TYR A 320 18.58 -12.96 -24.41
N THR A 321 19.74 -13.46 -24.82
CA THR A 321 20.98 -13.32 -24.05
C THR A 321 21.19 -11.84 -23.70
N CYS A 322 21.42 -11.55 -22.43
CA CYS A 322 21.61 -10.17 -21.98
C CYS A 322 22.80 -9.55 -22.72
N ASN A 323 22.57 -8.47 -23.47
CA ASN A 323 23.55 -7.85 -24.37
C ASN A 323 23.73 -6.34 -24.13
N GLY A 324 23.00 -5.76 -23.19
CA GLY A 324 23.14 -4.35 -22.78
C GLY A 324 22.63 -3.34 -23.81
N THR A 325 22.04 -3.76 -24.92
CA THR A 325 21.46 -2.86 -25.92
C THR A 325 20.19 -2.20 -25.39
N GLN A 326 19.81 -1.05 -25.97
CA GLN A 326 18.57 -0.36 -25.61
C GLN A 326 17.30 -1.18 -25.90
N ALA A 327 17.40 -2.23 -26.73
CA ALA A 327 16.31 -3.17 -26.99
C ALA A 327 15.94 -4.02 -25.75
N GLN A 328 16.81 -4.07 -24.74
CA GLN A 328 16.63 -4.81 -23.49
C GLN A 328 16.42 -3.89 -22.28
N GLN A 329 16.09 -2.63 -22.53
CA GLN A 329 16.03 -1.60 -21.50
C GLN A 329 14.64 -1.00 -21.45
N PHE A 330 14.04 -1.01 -20.27
CA PHE A 330 12.67 -0.61 -20.05
C PHE A 330 12.55 0.35 -18.88
N GLN A 331 11.62 1.29 -18.97
CA GLN A 331 11.26 2.19 -17.88
C GLN A 331 9.86 1.85 -17.40
N PHE A 332 9.69 1.81 -16.09
CA PHE A 332 8.42 1.56 -15.44
C PHE A 332 7.80 2.90 -15.07
N ARG A 333 6.72 3.27 -15.75
CA ARG A 333 5.99 4.50 -15.44
C ARG A 333 4.66 4.17 -14.81
N SER A 334 4.44 4.68 -13.60
CA SER A 334 3.21 4.47 -12.85
C SER A 334 1.99 4.90 -13.68
N THR A 335 0.93 4.11 -13.58
CA THR A 335 -0.39 4.47 -14.07
C THR A 335 -1.27 4.80 -12.88
N ASP A 336 -2.17 3.91 -12.51
CA ASP A 336 -3.06 4.02 -11.36
C ASP A 336 -3.09 2.69 -10.60
N SER A 337 -3.57 2.70 -9.36
CA SER A 337 -3.87 1.51 -8.55
C SER A 337 -2.70 0.53 -8.36
N GLY A 338 -1.45 1.02 -8.37
CA GLY A 338 -0.24 0.19 -8.24
C GLY A 338 0.18 -0.52 -9.52
N TYR A 339 -0.39 -0.15 -10.67
CA TYR A 339 0.04 -0.62 -11.99
C TYR A 339 1.05 0.35 -12.61
N THR A 340 1.85 -0.20 -13.52
CA THR A 340 2.81 0.53 -14.34
C THR A 340 2.66 0.11 -15.79
N ARG A 341 3.02 0.99 -16.72
CA ARG A 341 3.39 0.57 -18.07
C ARG A 341 4.88 0.25 -18.11
N ILE A 342 5.28 -0.73 -18.93
CA ILE A 342 6.68 -1.13 -19.13
C ILE A 342 7.09 -0.63 -20.51
N ALA A 343 7.74 0.54 -20.56
CA ALA A 343 8.04 1.26 -21.80
C ALA A 343 9.44 0.96 -22.33
N LEU A 344 9.59 0.69 -23.63
CA LEU A 344 10.88 0.42 -24.26
C LEU A 344 11.75 1.68 -24.36
N ARG A 345 13.05 1.59 -24.05
CA ARG A 345 13.99 2.73 -24.14
C ARG A 345 14.10 3.32 -25.54
N MET A 346 14.19 2.46 -26.55
CA MET A 346 14.31 2.90 -27.94
C MET A 346 13.09 3.68 -28.45
N ASN A 347 11.91 3.43 -27.88
CA ASN A 347 10.68 4.18 -28.18
C ASN A 347 9.72 4.11 -26.98
N PRO A 348 9.72 5.11 -26.07
CA PRO A 348 8.91 5.06 -24.84
C PRO A 348 7.39 5.13 -25.06
N GLN A 349 6.93 5.34 -26.30
CA GLN A 349 5.51 5.20 -26.67
C GLN A 349 5.11 3.75 -26.92
N GLN A 350 6.08 2.84 -27.08
CA GLN A 350 5.85 1.41 -27.23
C GLN A 350 6.03 0.71 -25.89
N VAL A 351 5.02 -0.05 -25.48
CA VAL A 351 4.97 -0.71 -24.17
C VAL A 351 4.72 -2.20 -24.30
N VAL A 352 5.10 -2.96 -23.28
CA VAL A 352 4.79 -4.39 -23.18
C VAL A 352 3.27 -4.58 -23.07
N ASP A 353 2.71 -5.27 -24.06
CA ASP A 353 1.28 -5.46 -24.32
C ASP A 353 0.95 -6.95 -24.41
N VAL A 354 -0.13 -7.39 -23.76
CA VAL A 354 -0.70 -8.72 -24.01
C VAL A 354 -1.54 -8.67 -25.28
N THR A 355 -1.11 -9.42 -26.30
CA THR A 355 -1.70 -9.42 -27.64
C THR A 355 -3.21 -9.66 -27.59
N ASP A 356 -3.95 -8.84 -28.34
CA ASP A 356 -5.42 -8.88 -28.49
C ASP A 356 -6.20 -8.83 -27.17
N ARG A 357 -5.61 -8.29 -26.10
CA ARG A 357 -6.19 -8.28 -24.74
C ARG A 357 -6.58 -9.67 -24.25
N SER A 358 -5.93 -10.71 -24.77
CA SER A 358 -6.27 -12.09 -24.45
C SER A 358 -6.14 -12.35 -22.96
N THR A 359 -7.04 -13.17 -22.40
CA THR A 359 -6.96 -13.69 -21.03
C THR A 359 -6.50 -15.15 -21.00
N ALA A 360 -6.20 -15.75 -22.16
CA ALA A 360 -5.74 -17.13 -22.26
C ALA A 360 -4.30 -17.29 -21.74
N ASP A 361 -3.98 -18.49 -21.22
CA ASP A 361 -2.59 -18.85 -20.93
C ASP A 361 -1.80 -18.96 -22.23
N ASN A 362 -0.52 -18.63 -22.14
CA ASN A 362 0.42 -18.59 -23.26
C ASN A 362 0.07 -17.54 -24.33
N ALA A 363 -0.81 -16.58 -24.04
CA ALA A 363 -1.01 -15.45 -24.94
C ALA A 363 0.30 -14.65 -25.08
N PRO A 364 0.72 -14.35 -26.33
CA PRO A 364 2.03 -13.76 -26.58
C PRO A 364 2.10 -12.30 -26.15
N LEU A 365 3.28 -11.88 -25.71
CA LEU A 365 3.59 -10.48 -25.45
C LEU A 365 4.20 -9.81 -26.67
N GLN A 366 3.79 -8.57 -26.91
CA GLN A 366 4.26 -7.73 -28.00
C GLN A 366 4.53 -6.31 -27.49
N LEU A 367 5.17 -5.50 -28.32
CA LEU A 367 5.16 -4.06 -28.16
C LEU A 367 3.96 -3.48 -28.89
N TRP A 368 3.30 -2.54 -28.23
CA TRP A 368 2.21 -1.79 -28.83
C TRP A 368 2.23 -0.34 -28.36
N SER A 369 1.75 0.56 -29.21
CA SER A 369 1.56 1.97 -28.86
C SER A 369 0.72 2.09 -27.59
N TRP A 370 1.20 2.89 -26.64
CA TRP A 370 0.51 3.19 -25.41
C TRP A 370 -0.85 3.82 -25.71
N SER A 371 -1.91 3.17 -25.25
CA SER A 371 -3.30 3.59 -25.43
C SER A 371 -4.08 3.62 -24.12
N ASN A 372 -3.37 3.48 -22.99
CA ASN A 372 -3.95 3.28 -21.66
C ASN A 372 -4.81 2.01 -21.55
N GLY A 373 -4.61 1.03 -22.44
CA GLY A 373 -5.31 -0.25 -22.39
C GLY A 373 -4.93 -1.07 -21.14
N GLN A 374 -5.89 -1.78 -20.54
CA GLN A 374 -5.61 -2.58 -19.33
C GLN A 374 -4.61 -3.72 -19.60
N ASN A 375 -4.56 -4.24 -20.82
CA ASN A 375 -3.58 -5.25 -21.26
C ASN A 375 -2.15 -4.71 -21.44
N GLN A 376 -1.95 -3.41 -21.23
CA GLN A 376 -0.66 -2.71 -21.28
C GLN A 376 -0.17 -2.30 -19.88
N GLN A 377 -0.93 -2.67 -18.85
CA GLN A 377 -0.71 -2.28 -17.47
C GLN A 377 -0.35 -3.50 -16.64
N TRP A 378 0.76 -3.40 -15.93
CA TRP A 378 1.36 -4.49 -15.18
C TRP A 378 1.54 -4.07 -13.72
N GLN A 379 1.13 -4.90 -12.78
CA GLN A 379 1.41 -4.69 -11.36
C GLN A 379 2.79 -5.30 -11.07
N PRO A 380 3.81 -4.49 -10.72
CA PRO A 380 5.07 -5.02 -10.24
C PRO A 380 4.88 -5.50 -8.80
N VAL A 381 5.24 -6.76 -8.53
CA VAL A 381 5.15 -7.35 -7.19
C VAL A 381 6.55 -7.80 -6.79
N LYS A 382 7.11 -7.13 -5.77
CA LYS A 382 8.44 -7.45 -5.24
C LYS A 382 8.39 -8.75 -4.46
N GLU A 383 9.29 -9.65 -4.77
CA GLU A 383 9.49 -10.93 -4.10
C GLU A 383 10.42 -10.76 -2.90
N SER A 384 10.35 -11.69 -1.93
CA SER A 384 11.28 -11.72 -0.79
C SER A 384 12.75 -11.85 -1.20
N SER A 385 13.01 -12.35 -2.41
CA SER A 385 14.32 -12.45 -3.04
C SER A 385 14.90 -11.10 -3.51
N GLY A 386 14.11 -10.02 -3.48
CA GLY A 386 14.44 -8.72 -4.08
C GLY A 386 14.16 -8.63 -5.59
N ARG A 387 13.64 -9.71 -6.21
CA ARG A 387 13.20 -9.77 -7.60
C ARG A 387 11.75 -9.30 -7.74
N TYR A 388 11.21 -9.32 -8.96
CA TYR A 388 9.84 -8.91 -9.25
C TYR A 388 9.15 -9.92 -10.18
N HIS A 389 7.86 -10.13 -9.95
CA HIS A 389 6.95 -10.61 -10.99
C HIS A 389 6.01 -9.48 -11.42
N PHE A 390 5.40 -9.63 -12.60
CA PHE A 390 4.55 -8.62 -13.21
C PHE A 390 3.19 -9.19 -13.58
N VAL A 391 2.12 -8.67 -12.97
CA VAL A 391 0.74 -9.17 -13.16
C VAL A 391 -0.02 -8.27 -14.12
N ALA A 392 -0.52 -8.79 -15.24
CA ALA A 392 -1.32 -8.05 -16.19
C ALA A 392 -2.68 -7.65 -15.58
N ARG A 393 -3.04 -6.36 -15.67
CA ARG A 393 -4.24 -5.78 -15.04
C ARG A 393 -5.55 -6.43 -15.49
N HIS A 394 -5.68 -6.73 -16.78
CA HIS A 394 -6.94 -7.22 -17.35
C HIS A 394 -7.18 -8.71 -17.11
N SER A 395 -6.13 -9.50 -16.89
CA SER A 395 -6.21 -10.97 -16.80
C SER A 395 -5.83 -11.52 -15.43
N GLY A 396 -5.12 -10.76 -14.59
CA GLY A 396 -4.55 -11.25 -13.34
C GLY A 396 -3.41 -12.26 -13.54
N LYS A 397 -2.88 -12.38 -14.76
CA LYS A 397 -1.84 -13.36 -15.12
C LYS A 397 -0.45 -12.74 -15.13
N CYS A 398 0.55 -13.56 -14.84
CA CYS A 398 1.93 -13.13 -14.74
C CYS A 398 2.65 -13.16 -16.10
N LEU A 399 3.48 -12.15 -16.37
CA LEU A 399 4.48 -12.17 -17.43
C LEU A 399 5.40 -13.37 -17.23
N SER A 400 5.62 -14.16 -18.28
CA SER A 400 6.28 -15.45 -18.21
C SER A 400 7.27 -15.66 -19.35
N ALA A 401 8.53 -15.91 -18.98
CA ALA A 401 9.57 -16.39 -19.86
C ALA A 401 9.42 -17.90 -20.13
N ALA A 402 10.19 -18.42 -21.10
CA ALA A 402 10.31 -19.85 -21.27
C ALA A 402 11.27 -20.43 -20.24
N ALA A 403 11.05 -21.69 -19.84
CA ALA A 403 11.95 -22.39 -18.94
C ALA A 403 13.34 -22.64 -19.56
N SER A 404 13.42 -22.71 -20.90
CA SER A 404 14.70 -22.83 -21.61
C SER A 404 15.45 -21.50 -21.65
N ALA A 405 16.77 -21.54 -21.82
CA ALA A 405 17.60 -20.37 -22.10
C ALA A 405 17.72 -20.07 -23.61
N ALA A 406 16.83 -20.62 -24.43
CA ALA A 406 16.89 -20.42 -25.87
C ALA A 406 16.59 -18.96 -26.22
N ASN A 407 17.42 -18.38 -27.08
CA ASN A 407 17.19 -17.04 -27.61
C ASN A 407 15.95 -17.01 -28.50
N SER A 408 15.36 -15.82 -28.61
CA SER A 408 14.26 -15.51 -29.51
C SER A 408 12.94 -16.22 -29.20
N VAL A 409 12.78 -16.78 -28.00
CA VAL A 409 11.50 -17.31 -27.53
C VAL A 409 10.63 -16.14 -27.07
N GLN A 410 9.44 -16.01 -27.64
CA GLN A 410 8.50 -14.95 -27.29
C GLN A 410 7.96 -15.17 -25.88
N LEU A 411 7.92 -14.11 -25.07
CA LEU A 411 7.31 -14.15 -23.75
C LEU A 411 5.81 -14.26 -23.87
N THR A 412 5.20 -14.80 -22.83
CA THR A 412 3.74 -14.96 -22.76
C THR A 412 3.22 -14.48 -21.40
N GLN A 413 1.91 -14.50 -21.21
CA GLN A 413 1.31 -14.51 -19.87
C GLN A 413 0.88 -15.94 -19.48
N ARG A 414 0.94 -16.26 -18.18
CA ARG A 414 0.34 -17.48 -17.59
C ARG A 414 -0.21 -17.19 -16.20
N GLY A 415 -1.09 -18.05 -15.69
CA GLY A 415 -1.45 -18.04 -14.26
C GLY A 415 -0.21 -17.90 -13.37
N CYS A 416 -0.28 -17.03 -12.36
CA CYS A 416 0.85 -16.79 -11.46
C CYS A 416 1.13 -18.05 -10.63
N ASP A 417 2.31 -18.65 -10.81
CA ASP A 417 2.68 -19.95 -10.25
C ASP A 417 3.93 -19.90 -9.35
N GLY A 418 4.53 -18.72 -9.19
CA GLY A 418 5.74 -18.52 -8.39
C GLY A 418 6.99 -19.17 -8.98
N SER A 419 6.94 -19.62 -10.23
CA SER A 419 8.08 -20.24 -10.89
C SER A 419 9.18 -19.23 -11.22
N ALA A 420 10.40 -19.73 -11.36
CA ALA A 420 11.55 -18.93 -11.79
C ALA A 420 11.37 -18.32 -13.19
N ALA A 421 10.42 -18.82 -13.99
CA ALA A 421 10.06 -18.27 -15.29
C ALA A 421 9.22 -16.97 -15.20
N GLN A 422 8.64 -16.66 -14.03
CA GLN A 422 7.84 -15.46 -13.78
C GLN A 422 8.55 -14.43 -12.89
N SER A 423 9.78 -14.75 -12.44
CA SER A 423 10.58 -13.92 -11.53
C SER A 423 11.73 -13.24 -12.27
N PHE A 424 11.84 -11.92 -12.14
CA PHE A 424 12.77 -11.07 -12.89
C PHE A 424 13.63 -10.20 -11.97
N ALA A 425 14.94 -10.21 -12.18
CA ALA A 425 15.85 -9.28 -11.53
C ALA A 425 15.93 -7.99 -12.35
N LEU A 426 15.81 -6.83 -11.68
CA LEU A 426 15.86 -5.52 -12.31
C LEU A 426 17.24 -4.91 -12.07
N THR A 427 17.97 -4.62 -13.14
CA THR A 427 19.29 -3.97 -13.05
C THR A 427 19.22 -2.59 -13.70
N ALA A 428 19.45 -1.54 -12.92
CA ALA A 428 19.47 -0.17 -13.42
C ALA A 428 20.53 -0.02 -14.52
N GLN A 429 20.18 0.71 -15.58
CA GLN A 429 21.00 0.95 -16.76
C GLN A 429 21.31 2.45 -16.85
N PRO A 430 22.52 2.81 -17.31
CA PRO A 430 22.98 4.20 -17.40
C PRO A 430 22.17 5.06 -18.37
#